data_AF-A0AAW0BH45-F1
#
_entry.id   AF-A0AAW0BH45-F1
#
_cell.length_a   1.000
_cell.length_b   1.000
_cell.length_c   1.000
_cell.angle_alpha   90.00
_cell.angle_beta   90.00
_cell.angle_gamma   90.00
#
_symmetry.space_group_name_H-M   'P 1'
#
loop_
_entity.id
_entity.type
_entity.pdbx_description
1 polymer ?
#
loop_
_entity_poly.entity_id
_entity_poly.type
_entity_poly.pdbx_seq_one_letter_code
_entity_poly.pdbx_strand_id
1 'polypeptide(L)'
;MHLEGSMTCPQNTIWDGVTLAFNRKHLLPTLEPPTTPIYRTKYNSRLVRRVITGKPLTMDGMKAGVPTATEEEDEDCDEEGDDENGDDALSSQRGTRSKRAAEKVQLNMLERLEAIPRAVEGLRRACPSLGALFDAKFGEESVMRNEVAPDVYRRFFIQVCAEESVLQMATKPTLDALDAFVAAPNARTSSALVEIPAVHELLSFERAHKESFLDSMVEICQWISQRGRMVLESLIKNPELLRIVDFTEKPWTETGCCYGLPKIRERPWYPKLKHDLNNDVGGKRGAKCSKFYSQYGERQLTGGIMCVWCTHSICYGFHCIPKGEGRNDVFSALITRWEKAPKRVIHGALGPYCMTREPAFFAETQFLIDDFHSVGHTKCAPAAFLKTHCNVDPRLSYINSSAGECGNSGLGRIRKSVSYMSQKRAILYSRVFLCIWNRLRIQKLNQ
;
A
#
# COMPACT_ATOMS: atom_id res chain seq x y z
N MET A 1 -26.26 4.62 13.56
CA MET A 1 -24.78 4.60 13.67
C MET A 1 -24.30 4.75 15.11
N HIS A 2 -25.12 5.24 16.06
CA HIS A 2 -24.82 5.01 17.47
C HIS A 2 -24.92 3.50 17.75
N LEU A 3 -23.78 2.88 18.00
CA LEU A 3 -23.72 1.68 18.82
C LEU A 3 -23.85 2.21 20.24
N GLU A 4 -24.94 1.88 20.93
CA GLU A 4 -25.14 2.28 22.33
C GLU A 4 -24.07 1.58 23.18
N GLY A 5 -23.08 2.35 23.63
CA GLY A 5 -21.91 1.89 24.36
C GLY A 5 -20.75 2.86 24.15
N SER A 6 -19.88 3.00 25.16
CA SER A 6 -18.60 3.70 25.02
C SER A 6 -17.86 3.10 23.82
N MET A 7 -17.90 3.77 22.66
CA MET A 7 -17.20 3.30 21.46
C MET A 7 -15.70 3.45 21.71
N THR A 8 -15.10 2.38 22.20
CA THR A 8 -13.65 2.21 22.20
C THR A 8 -13.16 2.27 20.76
N CYS A 9 -11.94 2.80 20.57
CA CYS A 9 -11.36 2.85 19.23
C CYS A 9 -11.38 1.44 18.61
N PRO A 10 -11.93 1.27 17.40
CA PRO A 10 -11.97 -0.03 16.75
C PRO A 10 -10.55 -0.54 16.52
N GLN A 11 -10.36 -1.85 16.68
CA GLN A 11 -9.06 -2.47 16.47
C GLN A 11 -8.65 -2.38 14.99
N ASN A 12 -9.57 -2.64 14.07
CA ASN A 12 -9.32 -2.58 12.63
C ASN A 12 -10.34 -1.63 11.98
N THR A 13 -9.86 -0.79 11.07
CA THR A 13 -10.70 0.06 10.22
C THR A 13 -10.37 -0.15 8.76
N ILE A 14 -11.38 -0.26 7.91
CA ILE A 14 -11.24 -0.41 6.47
C ILE A 14 -11.82 0.84 5.82
N TRP A 15 -11.04 1.52 4.99
CA TRP A 15 -11.41 2.78 4.37
C TRP A 15 -11.45 2.64 2.86
N ASP A 16 -12.60 3.00 2.29
CA ASP A 16 -12.76 2.97 0.84
C ASP A 16 -13.70 4.09 0.37
N GLY A 17 -13.33 4.71 -0.75
CA GLY A 17 -14.12 5.73 -1.41
C GLY A 17 -15.15 5.13 -2.35
N VAL A 18 -16.37 5.64 -2.31
CA VAL A 18 -17.43 5.21 -3.22
C VAL A 18 -17.97 6.37 -4.03
N THR A 19 -18.29 6.08 -5.29
CA THR A 19 -19.00 6.94 -6.24
C THR A 19 -20.45 7.17 -5.82
N LEU A 20 -20.66 7.80 -4.67
CA LEU A 20 -21.98 8.26 -4.21
C LEU A 20 -21.99 9.78 -4.22
N ALA A 21 -22.15 10.34 -5.42
CA ALA A 21 -21.98 11.75 -5.68
C ALA A 21 -23.30 12.44 -6.01
N PHE A 22 -23.40 13.72 -5.64
CA PHE A 22 -24.49 14.63 -6.03
C PHE A 22 -23.94 15.74 -6.92
N ASN A 23 -24.83 16.48 -7.60
CA ASN A 23 -24.41 17.52 -8.53
C ASN A 23 -23.67 18.66 -7.82
N ARG A 24 -22.53 19.12 -8.38
CA ARG A 24 -21.73 20.23 -7.85
C ARG A 24 -22.51 21.54 -7.76
N LYS A 25 -23.55 21.75 -8.57
CA LYS A 25 -24.45 22.91 -8.46
C LYS A 25 -25.20 22.95 -7.12
N HIS A 26 -25.29 21.82 -6.43
CA HIS A 26 -25.90 21.69 -5.10
C HIS A 26 -24.87 21.68 -3.97
N LEU A 27 -23.58 21.86 -4.29
CA LEU A 27 -22.52 21.96 -3.31
C LEU A 27 -22.63 23.30 -2.58
N LEU A 28 -22.83 23.25 -1.26
CA LEU A 28 -22.91 24.43 -0.41
C LEU A 28 -21.56 24.67 0.27
N PRO A 29 -21.21 25.93 0.60
CA PRO A 29 -20.00 26.26 1.37
C PRO A 29 -19.96 25.60 2.75
N THR A 30 -21.12 25.20 3.27
CA THR A 30 -21.24 24.45 4.53
C THR A 30 -20.68 23.04 4.44
N LEU A 31 -20.41 22.52 3.24
CA LEU A 31 -19.68 21.27 3.10
C LEU A 31 -18.22 21.54 3.49
N GLU A 32 -17.85 21.06 4.67
CA GLU A 32 -16.52 21.20 5.25
C GLU A 32 -15.89 19.81 5.34
N PRO A 33 -15.51 19.22 4.19
CA PRO A 33 -14.64 18.06 4.20
C PRO A 33 -13.29 18.51 4.78
N PRO A 34 -12.53 17.62 5.41
CA PRO A 34 -11.40 18.06 6.20
C PRO A 34 -10.14 18.48 5.39
N THR A 35 -10.28 19.01 4.16
CA THR A 35 -9.16 19.18 3.20
C THR A 35 -9.19 20.47 2.31
N THR A 36 -8.03 21.04 1.91
CA THR A 36 -7.85 22.23 1.00
C THR A 36 -6.55 22.20 0.13
N PRO A 37 -6.52 22.61 -1.17
CA PRO A 37 -5.52 22.17 -2.20
C PRO A 37 -4.24 23.04 -2.43
N ILE A 38 -3.16 22.48 -3.07
CA ILE A 38 -2.12 23.06 -4.01
C ILE A 38 -1.00 22.01 -4.38
N TYR A 39 0.05 22.30 -5.19
CA TYR A 39 0.89 21.40 -6.06
C TYR A 39 2.19 20.75 -5.49
N ARG A 40 2.84 19.79 -6.21
CA ARG A 40 3.92 18.83 -5.75
C ARG A 40 5.09 18.57 -6.73
N THR A 41 6.25 18.07 -6.23
CA THR A 41 7.41 17.47 -6.97
C THR A 41 7.86 16.07 -6.42
N LYS A 42 8.77 15.34 -7.11
CA LYS A 42 9.15 13.90 -6.90
C LYS A 42 10.65 13.67 -6.61
N TYR A 43 11.00 12.56 -5.92
CA TYR A 43 12.35 12.00 -5.73
C TYR A 43 12.37 10.45 -5.96
N ASN A 44 13.54 9.79 -6.03
CA ASN A 44 13.72 8.45 -6.67
C ASN A 44 14.78 7.54 -5.97
N SER A 45 14.44 6.31 -5.54
CA SER A 45 15.37 5.33 -4.89
C SER A 45 15.49 3.93 -5.58
N ARG A 46 15.83 3.86 -6.87
CA ARG A 46 15.61 2.64 -7.69
C ARG A 46 16.71 1.55 -7.72
N LEU A 47 17.84 1.70 -7.02
CA LEU A 47 19.05 0.91 -7.32
C LEU A 47 18.97 -0.57 -6.93
N VAL A 48 18.68 -0.91 -5.66
CA VAL A 48 18.59 -2.33 -5.22
C VAL A 48 17.48 -3.07 -5.95
N ARG A 49 16.32 -2.41 -6.12
CA ARG A 49 15.18 -2.98 -6.83
C ARG A 49 15.54 -3.33 -8.27
N ARG A 50 16.38 -2.52 -8.93
CA ARG A 50 16.87 -2.80 -10.29
C ARG A 50 17.60 -4.14 -10.36
N VAL A 51 18.52 -4.44 -9.44
CA VAL A 51 19.32 -5.69 -9.42
C VAL A 51 18.43 -6.94 -9.28
N ILE A 52 17.44 -6.91 -8.38
CA ILE A 52 16.68 -8.11 -7.98
C ILE A 52 15.35 -8.31 -8.72
N THR A 53 14.90 -7.34 -9.53
CA THR A 53 13.69 -7.49 -10.36
C THR A 53 13.97 -8.25 -11.65
N GLY A 54 13.14 -9.24 -11.97
CA GLY A 54 13.25 -10.02 -13.21
C GLY A 54 13.66 -11.46 -12.95
N LYS A 55 14.11 -12.15 -14.00
CA LYS A 55 14.68 -13.51 -13.92
C LYS A 55 15.94 -13.51 -13.03
N PRO A 56 16.28 -14.62 -12.35
CA PRO A 56 17.56 -14.77 -11.66
C PRO A 56 18.73 -14.39 -12.59
N LEU A 57 19.76 -13.72 -12.04
CA LEU A 57 20.98 -13.46 -12.79
C LEU A 57 21.87 -14.70 -12.67
N THR A 58 21.99 -15.44 -13.77
CA THR A 58 22.90 -16.58 -13.91
C THR A 58 23.68 -16.42 -15.21
N MET A 59 24.90 -16.92 -15.27
CA MET A 59 25.72 -16.96 -16.49
C MET A 59 25.02 -17.76 -17.60
N ASP A 60 24.31 -18.83 -17.24
CA ASP A 60 23.57 -19.64 -18.22
C ASP A 60 22.39 -18.85 -18.81
N GLY A 61 21.74 -18.02 -18.01
CA GLY A 61 20.69 -17.12 -18.47
C GLY A 61 21.22 -16.04 -19.44
N MET A 62 22.50 -15.69 -19.36
CA MET A 62 23.14 -14.76 -20.30
C MET A 62 23.47 -15.42 -21.62
N LYS A 63 23.89 -16.70 -21.59
CA LYS A 63 24.20 -17.48 -22.80
C LYS A 63 22.93 -17.86 -23.57
N ALA A 64 21.86 -18.25 -22.86
CA ALA A 64 20.59 -18.64 -23.46
C ALA A 64 19.78 -17.46 -24.07
N GLY A 65 20.21 -16.22 -23.85
CA GLY A 65 19.59 -15.02 -24.42
C GLY A 65 20.04 -14.68 -25.85
N VAL A 66 21.07 -15.38 -26.35
CA VAL A 66 21.48 -15.31 -27.76
C VAL A 66 20.68 -16.38 -28.49
N PRO A 67 19.69 -16.04 -29.35
CA PRO A 67 19.15 -17.03 -30.26
C PRO A 67 20.32 -17.45 -31.14
N THR A 68 20.83 -18.66 -30.91
CA THR A 68 21.60 -19.36 -31.94
C THR A 68 20.66 -19.47 -33.12
N ALA A 69 20.96 -18.73 -34.19
CA ALA A 69 20.37 -18.97 -35.49
C ALA A 69 20.87 -20.34 -35.95
N THR A 70 20.27 -21.40 -35.41
CA THR A 70 20.19 -22.66 -36.13
C THR A 70 19.10 -22.41 -37.17
N GLU A 71 19.56 -22.17 -38.40
CA GLU A 71 18.81 -22.46 -39.61
C GLU A 71 18.46 -23.96 -39.53
N GLU A 72 17.38 -24.30 -38.84
CA GLU A 72 16.70 -25.56 -39.11
C GLU A 72 15.93 -25.30 -40.42
N GLU A 73 16.54 -25.73 -41.51
CA GLU A 73 15.85 -25.98 -42.77
C GLU A 73 14.80 -27.05 -42.47
N ASP A 74 13.54 -26.62 -42.31
CA ASP A 74 12.40 -27.53 -42.34
C ASP A 74 12.30 -28.12 -43.75
N GLU A 75 12.92 -29.30 -43.96
CA GLU A 75 12.55 -30.23 -45.02
C GLU A 75 11.14 -30.76 -44.71
N ASP A 76 10.11 -30.01 -45.14
CA ASP A 76 8.73 -30.49 -45.13
C ASP A 76 8.46 -31.32 -46.38
N CYS A 77 8.07 -32.57 -46.12
CA CYS A 77 7.51 -33.50 -47.09
C CYS A 77 6.16 -32.98 -47.61
N ASP A 78 5.99 -33.16 -48.93
CA ASP A 78 4.78 -32.89 -49.69
C ASP A 78 3.49 -33.41 -49.02
N GLU A 79 2.47 -32.56 -48.94
CA GLU A 79 1.09 -32.98 -49.21
C GLU A 79 0.25 -31.80 -49.71
N GLU A 80 -0.35 -32.02 -50.87
CA GLU A 80 -1.06 -31.07 -51.73
C GLU A 80 -2.28 -30.43 -51.06
N GLY A 81 -2.47 -29.13 -51.31
CA GLY A 81 -3.67 -28.40 -50.95
C GLY A 81 -3.64 -26.98 -51.49
N ASP A 82 -4.06 -26.82 -52.74
CA ASP A 82 -4.34 -25.54 -53.39
C ASP A 82 -5.21 -24.63 -52.51
N ASP A 83 -4.69 -23.45 -52.16
CA ASP A 83 -5.47 -22.21 -52.08
C ASP A 83 -4.52 -21.00 -52.09
N GLU A 84 -4.34 -20.45 -53.28
CA GLU A 84 -3.70 -19.16 -53.52
C GLU A 84 -4.51 -18.03 -52.84
N ASN A 85 -3.90 -17.30 -51.89
CA ASN A 85 -3.83 -15.82 -51.90
C ASN A 85 -3.24 -15.24 -50.59
N GLY A 86 -1.95 -14.86 -50.64
CA GLY A 86 -1.40 -13.62 -50.09
C GLY A 86 -1.33 -13.44 -48.57
N ASP A 87 -0.25 -13.90 -47.92
CA ASP A 87 0.07 -13.50 -46.53
C ASP A 87 1.58 -13.47 -46.15
N ASP A 88 2.49 -13.25 -47.12
CA ASP A 88 3.95 -13.24 -46.89
C ASP A 88 4.49 -12.04 -46.08
N ALA A 89 3.66 -11.04 -45.75
CA ALA A 89 4.09 -9.85 -45.03
C ALA A 89 4.07 -10.00 -43.48
N LEU A 90 3.44 -11.04 -42.94
CA LEU A 90 3.25 -11.22 -41.49
C LEU A 90 4.40 -12.01 -40.81
N SER A 91 5.08 -12.90 -41.53
CA SER A 91 6.18 -13.70 -40.99
C SER A 91 7.41 -12.84 -40.65
N SER A 92 7.75 -11.89 -41.54
CA SER A 92 8.85 -10.92 -41.38
C SER A 92 8.71 -10.01 -40.15
N GLN A 93 7.48 -9.62 -39.78
CA GLN A 93 7.24 -8.78 -38.60
C GLN A 93 7.39 -9.53 -37.26
N ARG A 94 7.25 -10.86 -37.25
CA ARG A 94 7.35 -11.68 -36.03
C ARG A 94 8.80 -11.87 -35.60
N GLY A 95 9.71 -12.12 -36.54
CA GLY A 95 11.14 -12.25 -36.27
C GLY A 95 11.77 -10.97 -35.69
N THR A 96 11.41 -9.80 -36.22
CA THR A 96 11.92 -8.51 -35.75
C THR A 96 11.46 -8.13 -34.34
N ARG A 97 10.23 -8.51 -33.95
CA ARG A 97 9.73 -8.30 -32.58
C ARG A 97 10.42 -9.21 -31.56
N SER A 98 10.66 -10.47 -31.93
CA SER A 98 11.35 -11.44 -31.08
C SER A 98 12.79 -11.00 -30.80
N LYS A 99 13.52 -10.60 -31.85
CA LYS A 99 14.90 -10.10 -31.73
C LYS A 99 15.01 -8.88 -30.81
N ARG A 100 14.14 -7.88 -30.98
CA ARG A 100 14.09 -6.69 -30.10
C ARG A 100 13.76 -7.03 -28.65
N ALA A 101 12.93 -8.03 -28.41
CA ALA A 101 12.61 -8.48 -27.06
C ALA A 101 13.83 -9.14 -26.40
N ALA A 102 14.56 -9.99 -27.13
CA ALA A 102 15.80 -10.62 -26.66
C ALA A 102 16.88 -9.58 -26.36
N GLU A 103 17.12 -8.63 -27.27
CA GLU A 103 18.07 -7.51 -27.07
C GLU A 103 17.73 -6.70 -25.82
N LYS A 104 16.43 -6.42 -25.59
CA LYS A 104 15.98 -5.71 -24.40
C LYS A 104 16.20 -6.52 -23.11
N VAL A 105 16.02 -7.83 -23.15
CA VAL A 105 16.30 -8.72 -22.01
C VAL A 105 17.81 -8.73 -21.71
N GLN A 106 18.65 -8.85 -22.74
CA GLN A 106 20.11 -8.84 -22.59
C GLN A 106 20.62 -7.49 -22.03
N LEU A 107 20.15 -6.38 -22.58
CA LEU A 107 20.49 -5.04 -22.08
C LEU A 107 20.04 -4.87 -20.61
N ASN A 108 18.84 -5.35 -20.26
CA ASN A 108 18.37 -5.31 -18.87
C ASN A 108 19.25 -6.14 -17.94
N MET A 109 19.74 -7.30 -18.39
CA MET A 109 20.66 -8.13 -17.59
C MET A 109 22.02 -7.45 -17.39
N LEU A 110 22.59 -6.82 -18.41
CA LEU A 110 23.83 -6.05 -18.30
C LEU A 110 23.68 -4.87 -17.33
N GLU A 111 22.60 -4.08 -17.46
CA GLU A 111 22.30 -2.98 -16.53
C GLU A 111 22.17 -3.46 -15.08
N ARG A 112 21.69 -4.69 -14.87
CA ARG A 112 21.55 -5.30 -13.54
C ARG A 112 22.89 -5.73 -12.98
N LEU A 113 23.75 -6.34 -13.79
CA LEU A 113 25.13 -6.67 -13.41
C LEU A 113 25.92 -5.44 -12.99
N GLU A 114 25.91 -4.39 -13.83
CA GLU A 114 26.59 -3.12 -13.53
C GLU A 114 26.02 -2.38 -12.30
N ALA A 115 24.84 -2.79 -11.82
CA ALA A 115 24.24 -2.25 -10.62
C ALA A 115 24.65 -3.01 -9.35
N ILE A 116 25.19 -4.23 -9.45
CA ILE A 116 25.55 -5.07 -8.29
C ILE A 116 26.58 -4.38 -7.39
N PRO A 117 27.77 -3.94 -7.86
CA PRO A 117 28.78 -3.34 -6.98
C PRO A 117 28.27 -2.10 -6.27
N ARG A 118 27.48 -1.28 -6.98
CA ARG A 118 26.88 -0.06 -6.43
C ARG A 118 25.81 -0.38 -5.38
N ALA A 119 25.03 -1.44 -5.58
CA ALA A 119 24.04 -1.89 -4.61
C ALA A 119 24.72 -2.46 -3.35
N VAL A 120 25.72 -3.32 -3.52
CA VAL A 120 26.53 -3.88 -2.41
C VAL A 120 27.16 -2.75 -1.59
N GLU A 121 27.84 -1.82 -2.25
CA GLU A 121 28.48 -0.69 -1.57
C GLU A 121 27.47 0.20 -0.85
N GLY A 122 26.34 0.51 -1.50
CA GLY A 122 25.27 1.29 -0.88
C GLY A 122 24.68 0.61 0.37
N LEU A 123 24.52 -0.72 0.32
CA LEU A 123 24.05 -1.51 1.46
C LEU A 123 25.11 -1.61 2.56
N ARG A 124 26.39 -1.82 2.23
CA ARG A 124 27.50 -1.86 3.21
C ARG A 124 27.63 -0.54 3.98
N ARG A 125 27.48 0.59 3.29
CA ARG A 125 27.46 1.92 3.93
C ARG A 125 26.31 2.09 4.91
N ALA A 126 25.16 1.47 4.64
CA ALA A 126 24.01 1.50 5.53
C ALA A 126 24.20 0.54 6.72
N CYS A 127 24.61 -0.70 6.43
CA CYS A 127 24.87 -1.78 7.38
C CYS A 127 25.84 -2.78 6.71
N PRO A 128 27.06 -2.98 7.26
CA PRO A 128 28.04 -3.91 6.69
C PRO A 128 27.49 -5.31 6.46
N SER A 129 26.75 -5.83 7.44
CA SER A 129 26.14 -7.17 7.44
C SER A 129 25.04 -7.30 6.39
N LEU A 130 24.28 -6.23 6.15
CA LEU A 130 23.28 -6.17 5.08
C LEU A 130 23.93 -6.23 3.69
N GLY A 131 25.02 -5.49 3.50
CA GLY A 131 25.79 -5.50 2.26
C GLY A 131 26.49 -6.84 2.03
N ALA A 132 27.07 -7.43 3.07
CA ALA A 132 27.69 -8.76 3.00
C ALA A 132 26.66 -9.86 2.67
N LEU A 133 25.47 -9.81 3.27
CA LEU A 133 24.39 -10.73 2.95
C LEU A 133 23.91 -10.58 1.50
N PHE A 134 23.79 -9.34 1.01
CA PHE A 134 23.41 -9.09 -0.37
C PHE A 134 24.46 -9.63 -1.34
N ASP A 135 25.73 -9.35 -1.08
CA ASP A 135 26.87 -9.81 -1.90
C ASP A 135 26.94 -11.34 -1.94
N ALA A 136 26.74 -12.00 -0.80
CA ALA A 136 26.75 -13.46 -0.72
C ALA A 136 25.61 -14.12 -1.52
N LYS A 137 24.47 -13.44 -1.73
CA LYS A 137 23.27 -14.01 -2.38
C LYS A 137 23.04 -13.49 -3.80
N PHE A 138 23.51 -12.29 -4.11
CA PHE A 138 23.24 -11.57 -5.37
C PHE A 138 24.49 -10.87 -5.92
N GLY A 139 25.65 -11.04 -5.28
CA GLY A 139 26.93 -10.50 -5.72
C GLY A 139 27.46 -11.18 -6.96
N GLU A 140 28.54 -10.63 -7.51
CA GLU A 140 29.15 -11.11 -8.76
C GLU A 140 29.58 -12.58 -8.64
N GLU A 141 30.17 -12.98 -7.52
CA GLU A 141 30.57 -14.38 -7.29
C GLU A 141 29.38 -15.35 -7.35
N SER A 142 28.24 -14.99 -6.75
CA SER A 142 27.04 -15.83 -6.75
C SER A 142 26.48 -15.99 -8.17
N VAL A 143 26.50 -14.91 -8.96
CA VAL A 143 26.12 -14.94 -10.39
C VAL A 143 27.09 -15.83 -11.18
N MET A 144 28.39 -15.69 -10.96
CA MET A 144 29.42 -16.49 -11.63
C MET A 144 29.31 -17.99 -11.30
N ARG A 145 28.88 -18.33 -10.07
CA ARG A 145 28.60 -19.70 -9.64
C ARG A 145 27.24 -20.24 -10.09
N ASN A 146 26.47 -19.48 -10.87
CA ASN A 146 25.09 -19.83 -11.27
C ASN A 146 24.17 -20.13 -10.07
N GLU A 147 24.43 -19.53 -8.91
CA GLU A 147 23.62 -19.76 -7.71
C GLU A 147 22.31 -18.98 -7.79
N VAL A 148 21.19 -19.65 -7.51
CA VAL A 148 19.88 -19.00 -7.42
C VAL A 148 19.56 -18.78 -5.95
N ALA A 149 19.59 -17.51 -5.52
CA ALA A 149 19.19 -17.15 -4.18
C ALA A 149 17.74 -17.58 -3.89
N PRO A 150 17.45 -18.18 -2.73
CA PRO A 150 16.08 -18.46 -2.30
C PRO A 150 15.22 -17.18 -2.31
N ASP A 151 13.97 -17.29 -2.76
CA ASP A 151 13.09 -16.12 -2.94
C ASP A 151 12.85 -15.32 -1.65
N VAL A 152 13.02 -15.95 -0.47
CA VAL A 152 12.91 -15.26 0.82
C VAL A 152 13.93 -14.11 0.96
N TYR A 153 15.18 -14.27 0.50
CA TYR A 153 16.17 -13.19 0.52
C TYR A 153 15.77 -12.06 -0.44
N ARG A 154 15.26 -12.44 -1.61
CA ARG A 154 14.77 -11.48 -2.60
C ARG A 154 13.62 -10.65 -2.04
N ARG A 155 12.62 -11.29 -1.42
CA ARG A 155 11.50 -10.61 -0.76
C ARG A 155 11.98 -9.71 0.37
N PHE A 156 12.95 -10.17 1.16
CA PHE A 156 13.58 -9.36 2.20
C PHE A 156 14.20 -8.07 1.64
N PHE A 157 15.06 -8.16 0.61
CA PHE A 157 15.70 -6.97 0.04
C PHE A 157 14.70 -6.03 -0.66
N ILE A 158 13.68 -6.57 -1.33
CA ILE A 158 12.59 -5.75 -1.91
C ILE A 158 11.87 -4.95 -0.83
N GLN A 159 11.58 -5.57 0.31
CA GLN A 159 10.83 -4.92 1.39
C GLN A 159 11.71 -3.94 2.17
N VAL A 160 12.90 -4.34 2.64
CA VAL A 160 13.76 -3.47 3.46
C VAL A 160 14.24 -2.23 2.70
N CYS A 161 14.47 -2.35 1.38
CA CYS A 161 14.93 -1.24 0.54
C CYS A 161 13.79 -0.40 -0.06
N ALA A 162 12.53 -0.70 0.24
CA ALA A 162 11.43 0.12 -0.25
C ALA A 162 11.42 1.50 0.43
N GLU A 163 11.09 2.56 -0.29
CA GLU A 163 11.01 3.94 0.25
C GLU A 163 10.12 4.04 1.49
N GLU A 164 9.09 3.20 1.54
CA GLU A 164 8.08 3.22 2.58
C GLU A 164 8.36 2.21 3.70
N SER A 165 9.42 1.40 3.58
CA SER A 165 9.74 0.29 4.49
C SER A 165 9.94 0.75 5.92
N VAL A 166 10.73 1.81 6.12
CA VAL A 166 11.03 2.33 7.46
C VAL A 166 9.77 2.84 8.14
N LEU A 167 8.82 3.42 7.40
CA LEU A 167 7.57 3.94 7.98
C LEU A 167 6.48 2.88 8.12
N GLN A 168 6.61 1.75 7.42
CA GLN A 168 5.69 0.61 7.50
C GLN A 168 6.13 -0.43 8.53
N MET A 169 7.44 -0.55 8.78
CA MET A 169 8.05 -1.54 9.66
C MET A 169 8.35 -1.00 11.07
N ALA A 170 8.25 0.30 11.31
CA ALA A 170 8.66 0.95 12.56
C ALA A 170 7.47 1.36 13.43
N THR A 171 6.47 0.48 13.60
CA THR A 171 5.54 0.68 14.72
C THR A 171 6.27 0.39 16.03
N LYS A 172 5.89 1.06 17.12
CA LYS A 172 6.50 0.86 18.44
C LYS A 172 6.46 -0.63 18.87
N PRO A 173 5.32 -1.35 18.79
CA PRO A 173 5.30 -2.78 19.08
C PRO A 173 6.27 -3.61 18.22
N THR A 174 6.40 -3.27 16.94
CA THR A 174 7.32 -3.96 16.03
C THR A 174 8.78 -3.71 16.40
N LEU A 175 9.14 -2.47 16.77
CA LEU A 175 10.49 -2.13 17.23
C LEU A 175 10.83 -2.79 18.57
N ASP A 176 9.87 -2.86 19.49
CA ASP A 176 10.03 -3.56 20.76
C ASP A 176 10.23 -5.07 20.55
N ALA A 177 9.53 -5.66 19.57
CA ALA A 177 9.74 -7.06 19.18
C ALA A 177 11.12 -7.30 18.54
N LEU A 178 11.63 -6.36 17.73
CA LEU A 178 12.98 -6.41 17.18
C LEU A 178 14.03 -6.36 18.28
N ASP A 179 13.89 -5.47 19.26
CA ASP A 179 14.84 -5.39 20.38
C ASP A 179 14.81 -6.66 21.24
N ALA A 180 13.63 -7.23 21.48
CA ALA A 180 13.51 -8.51 22.17
C ALA A 180 14.22 -9.65 21.41
N PHE A 181 14.14 -9.64 20.07
CA PHE A 181 14.88 -10.58 19.23
C PHE A 181 16.39 -10.35 19.29
N VAL A 182 16.85 -9.11 19.18
CA VAL A 182 18.28 -8.78 19.23
C VAL A 182 18.89 -9.14 20.60
N ALA A 183 18.16 -8.89 21.69
CA ALA A 183 18.61 -9.22 23.04
C ALA A 183 18.65 -10.72 23.32
N ALA A 184 17.75 -11.49 22.72
CA ALA A 184 17.67 -12.94 22.89
C ALA A 184 17.21 -13.62 21.59
N PRO A 185 18.11 -13.87 20.62
CA PRO A 185 17.76 -14.47 19.34
C PRO A 185 17.32 -15.94 19.53
N ASN A 186 16.02 -16.19 19.49
CA ASN A 186 15.46 -17.53 19.62
C ASN A 186 14.14 -17.66 18.86
N ALA A 187 13.61 -18.88 18.81
CA ALA A 187 12.34 -19.23 18.18
C ALA A 187 11.18 -18.30 18.57
N ARG A 188 11.05 -18.03 19.87
CA ARG A 188 9.94 -17.27 20.43
C ARG A 188 10.03 -15.80 20.03
N THR A 189 11.22 -15.21 20.12
CA THR A 189 11.45 -13.81 19.77
C THR A 189 11.40 -13.58 18.27
N SER A 190 11.86 -14.54 17.44
CA SER A 190 11.70 -14.47 15.98
C SER A 190 10.23 -14.55 15.55
N SER A 191 9.42 -15.41 16.20
CA SER A 191 7.98 -15.51 15.92
C SER A 191 7.18 -14.28 16.35
N ALA A 192 7.74 -13.40 17.18
CA ALA A 192 7.12 -12.12 17.49
C ALA A 192 7.23 -11.10 16.33
N LEU A 193 8.12 -11.34 15.36
CA LEU A 193 8.38 -10.43 14.23
C LEU A 193 7.41 -10.61 13.06
N VAL A 194 6.26 -11.25 13.26
CA VAL A 194 5.23 -11.46 12.22
C VAL A 194 4.70 -10.16 11.61
N GLU A 195 4.82 -9.02 12.31
CA GLU A 195 4.47 -7.70 11.76
C GLU A 195 5.48 -7.17 10.74
N ILE A 196 6.63 -7.84 10.56
CA ILE A 196 7.58 -7.63 9.47
C ILE A 196 7.73 -8.94 8.69
N PRO A 197 6.82 -9.23 7.73
CA PRO A 197 6.77 -10.52 7.06
C PRO A 197 8.10 -10.95 6.44
N ALA A 198 8.79 -10.03 5.75
CA ALA A 198 10.10 -10.31 5.16
C ALA A 198 11.17 -10.77 6.17
N VAL A 199 11.22 -10.15 7.35
CA VAL A 199 12.20 -10.52 8.39
C VAL A 199 11.79 -11.84 9.03
N HIS A 200 10.51 -12.00 9.36
CA HIS A 200 9.99 -13.24 9.93
C HIS A 200 10.24 -14.45 9.03
N GLU A 201 9.90 -14.35 7.74
CA GLU A 201 10.12 -15.43 6.77
C GLU A 201 11.60 -15.76 6.64
N LEU A 202 12.46 -14.73 6.60
CA LEU A 202 13.89 -14.91 6.42
C LEU A 202 14.53 -15.60 7.64
N LEU A 203 14.16 -15.19 8.86
CA LEU A 203 14.60 -15.84 10.09
C LEU A 203 14.07 -17.27 10.21
N SER A 204 12.81 -17.48 9.81
CA SER A 204 12.20 -18.83 9.79
C SER A 204 12.93 -19.75 8.81
N PHE A 205 13.29 -19.23 7.63
CA PHE A 205 14.05 -19.96 6.63
C PHE A 205 15.45 -20.32 7.15
N GLU A 206 16.21 -19.38 7.71
CA GLU A 206 17.54 -19.66 8.27
C GLU A 206 17.49 -20.72 9.36
N ARG A 207 16.54 -20.60 10.29
CA ARG A 207 16.37 -21.57 11.39
C ARG A 207 15.98 -22.96 10.90
N ALA A 208 15.22 -23.07 9.81
CA ALA A 208 14.90 -24.37 9.23
C ALA A 208 16.14 -25.09 8.66
N HIS A 209 17.21 -24.34 8.34
CA HIS A 209 18.44 -24.87 7.76
C HIS A 209 19.62 -24.89 8.73
N LYS A 210 19.53 -24.20 9.87
CA LYS A 210 20.59 -24.03 10.87
C LYS A 210 20.03 -24.08 12.28
N GLU A 211 20.79 -24.66 13.21
CA GLU A 211 20.40 -24.73 14.62
C GLU A 211 20.34 -23.34 15.30
N SER A 212 21.12 -22.37 14.80
CA SER A 212 21.19 -20.99 15.30
C SER A 212 21.03 -19.94 14.20
N PHE A 213 20.67 -18.72 14.60
CA PHE A 213 20.65 -17.57 13.70
C PHE A 213 22.09 -17.12 13.39
N LEU A 214 22.33 -16.69 12.16
CA LEU A 214 23.59 -16.06 11.80
C LEU A 214 23.79 -14.74 12.56
N ASP A 215 25.01 -14.46 13.02
CA ASP A 215 25.35 -13.18 13.66
C ASP A 215 25.01 -11.99 12.74
N SER A 216 25.29 -12.12 11.45
CA SER A 216 24.95 -11.11 10.44
C SER A 216 23.45 -10.79 10.38
N MET A 217 22.59 -11.75 10.70
CA MET A 217 21.14 -11.58 10.72
C MET A 217 20.68 -10.85 11.97
N VAL A 218 21.31 -11.13 13.10
CA VAL A 218 21.10 -10.39 14.35
C VAL A 218 21.55 -8.94 14.18
N GLU A 219 22.71 -8.71 13.58
CA GLU A 219 23.24 -7.38 13.26
C GLU A 219 22.32 -6.59 12.31
N ILE A 220 21.76 -7.26 11.28
CA ILE A 220 20.74 -6.65 10.40
C ILE A 220 19.49 -6.26 11.19
N CYS A 221 18.99 -7.13 12.07
CA CYS A 221 17.79 -6.82 12.88
C CYS A 221 18.05 -5.67 13.85
N GLN A 222 19.25 -5.62 14.45
CA GLN A 222 19.70 -4.52 15.28
C GLN A 222 19.74 -3.21 14.50
N TRP A 223 20.29 -3.24 13.29
CA TRP A 223 20.30 -2.07 12.41
C TRP A 223 18.89 -1.60 12.05
N ILE A 224 17.97 -2.52 11.68
CA ILE A 224 16.57 -2.18 11.39
C ILE A 224 15.91 -1.52 12.61
N SER A 225 16.10 -2.09 13.80
CA SER A 225 15.54 -1.55 15.05
C SER A 225 16.06 -0.14 15.34
N GLN A 226 17.38 0.03 15.36
CA GLN A 226 18.03 1.31 15.62
C GLN A 226 17.58 2.37 14.60
N ARG A 227 17.57 2.03 13.31
CA ARG A 227 17.15 2.94 12.26
C ARG A 227 15.68 3.32 12.40
N GLY A 228 14.82 2.35 12.69
CA GLY A 228 13.40 2.56 12.92
C GLY A 228 13.11 3.48 14.11
N ARG A 229 13.77 3.24 15.26
CA ARG A 229 13.69 4.11 16.44
C ARG A 229 14.18 5.52 16.15
N MET A 230 15.35 5.67 15.55
CA MET A 230 15.89 6.99 15.18
C MET A 230 14.91 7.78 14.30
N VAL A 231 14.29 7.13 13.31
CA VAL A 231 13.31 7.79 12.44
C VAL A 231 12.03 8.12 13.20
N LEU A 232 11.48 7.18 13.97
CA LEU A 232 10.27 7.41 14.76
C LEU A 232 10.46 8.54 15.77
N GLU A 233 11.55 8.53 16.52
CA GLU A 233 11.90 9.58 17.48
C GLU A 233 12.13 10.93 16.81
N SER A 234 12.81 10.97 15.66
CA SER A 234 13.01 12.20 14.89
C SER A 234 11.69 12.81 14.40
N LEU A 235 10.75 11.94 13.99
CA LEU A 235 9.40 12.37 13.63
C LEU A 235 8.64 12.88 14.86
N ILE A 236 8.70 12.17 15.99
CA ILE A 236 8.01 12.57 17.24
C ILE A 236 8.58 13.88 17.81
N LYS A 237 9.89 14.12 17.70
CA LYS A 237 10.58 15.35 18.16
C LYS A 237 10.21 16.61 17.38
N ASN A 238 9.37 16.50 16.34
CA ASN A 238 8.73 17.64 15.68
C ASN A 238 7.25 17.82 16.07
N PRO A 239 6.84 17.86 17.36
CA PRO A 239 5.44 17.99 17.68
C PRO A 239 5.07 19.48 17.71
N GLU A 240 4.38 19.97 16.68
CA GLU A 240 3.38 20.99 16.97
C GLU A 240 2.20 20.25 17.60
N LEU A 241 2.21 20.17 18.94
CA LEU A 241 1.22 19.41 19.70
C LEU A 241 -0.19 19.86 19.36
N LEU A 242 -1.04 18.88 19.06
CA LEU A 242 -2.49 19.00 19.02
C LEU A 242 -3.01 19.67 20.30
N ARG A 243 -3.57 20.87 20.17
CA ARG A 243 -4.44 21.42 21.21
C ARG A 243 -5.85 20.90 20.98
N ILE A 244 -6.42 20.25 21.99
CA ILE A 244 -7.86 20.05 22.07
C ILE A 244 -8.46 21.45 22.25
N VAL A 245 -9.39 21.82 21.38
CA VAL A 245 -10.10 23.10 21.42
C VAL A 245 -11.58 22.79 21.64
N ASP A 246 -12.31 23.62 22.37
CA ASP A 246 -13.76 23.49 22.42
C ASP A 246 -14.37 23.82 21.05
N PHE A 247 -15.18 22.91 20.52
CA PHE A 247 -15.78 23.04 19.20
C PHE A 247 -17.28 23.31 19.29
N THR A 248 -17.73 24.33 18.56
CA THR A 248 -19.14 24.43 18.18
C THR A 248 -19.39 23.38 17.09
N GLU A 249 -19.92 22.22 17.48
CA GLU A 249 -20.18 21.14 16.54
C GLU A 249 -21.28 21.55 15.56
N LYS A 250 -20.90 21.74 14.29
CA LYS A 250 -21.86 21.96 13.21
C LYS A 250 -22.62 20.66 12.92
N PRO A 251 -23.93 20.72 12.60
CA PRO A 251 -24.70 19.54 12.27
C PRO A 251 -24.07 18.74 11.11
N TRP A 252 -23.91 17.43 11.27
CA TRP A 252 -23.39 16.54 10.22
C TRP A 252 -24.21 16.61 8.91
N THR A 253 -25.49 16.99 9.00
CA THR A 253 -26.36 17.22 7.83
C THR A 253 -25.90 18.37 6.94
N GLU A 254 -25.10 19.28 7.48
CA GLU A 254 -24.55 20.44 6.78
C GLU A 254 -23.13 20.17 6.34
N THR A 255 -22.28 19.68 7.26
CA THR A 255 -20.86 19.39 7.01
C THR A 255 -20.66 18.18 6.11
N GLY A 256 -21.65 17.28 6.05
CA GLY A 256 -21.56 16.01 5.34
C GLY A 256 -20.62 15.02 6.00
N CYS A 257 -20.29 15.18 7.28
CA CYS A 257 -19.36 14.35 8.04
C CYS A 257 -20.09 13.63 9.18
N CYS A 258 -20.37 12.33 9.03
CA CYS A 258 -21.21 11.56 9.95
C CYS A 258 -20.48 10.30 10.43
N TYR A 259 -19.91 10.34 11.64
CA TYR A 259 -19.13 9.24 12.22
C TYR A 259 -19.74 8.57 13.46
N GLY A 260 -20.91 9.04 13.90
CA GLY A 260 -21.46 8.63 15.21
C GLY A 260 -20.59 9.06 16.41
N LEU A 261 -19.44 9.68 16.16
CA LEU A 261 -18.49 10.22 17.11
C LEU A 261 -18.40 11.75 16.92
N PRO A 262 -18.35 12.52 18.02
CA PRO A 262 -18.16 13.96 17.93
C PRO A 262 -16.79 14.30 17.34
N LYS A 263 -16.64 15.51 16.86
CA LYS A 263 -15.30 16.02 16.50
C LYS A 263 -14.56 16.35 17.79
N ILE A 264 -13.41 15.72 18.03
CA ILE A 264 -12.65 15.88 19.28
C ILE A 264 -11.41 16.76 19.13
N ARG A 265 -10.99 17.07 17.90
CA ARG A 265 -9.87 17.97 17.58
C ARG A 265 -9.96 18.48 16.15
N GLU A 266 -9.26 19.58 15.85
CA GLU A 266 -9.00 19.99 14.47
C GLU A 266 -7.92 19.12 13.84
N ARG A 267 -7.96 19.03 12.50
CA ARG A 267 -6.83 18.51 11.75
C ARG A 267 -5.70 19.52 11.85
N PRO A 268 -4.51 19.17 12.37
CA PRO A 268 -3.42 20.13 12.43
C PRO A 268 -2.95 20.54 11.07
N TRP A 269 -2.29 21.69 11.04
CA TRP A 269 -1.55 22.17 9.89
C TRP A 269 -0.06 21.88 10.11
N TYR A 270 0.60 21.32 9.10
CA TYR A 270 2.01 20.96 9.17
C TYR A 270 2.83 21.89 8.27
N PRO A 271 3.27 23.07 8.76
CA PRO A 271 3.92 24.10 7.94
C PRO A 271 5.23 23.62 7.29
N LYS A 272 5.95 22.71 7.95
CA LYS A 272 7.21 22.13 7.44
C LYS A 272 6.99 21.16 6.27
N LEU A 273 5.77 20.66 6.10
CA LEU A 273 5.41 19.81 4.96
C LEU A 273 4.86 20.70 3.85
N LYS A 274 5.69 20.98 2.85
CA LYS A 274 5.36 21.83 1.66
C LYS A 274 4.01 21.50 1.01
N HIS A 275 3.50 20.27 1.23
CA HIS A 275 2.31 19.73 0.60
C HIS A 275 1.33 19.11 1.59
N ASP A 276 1.25 19.66 2.80
CA ASP A 276 0.46 19.06 3.86
C ASP A 276 -1.04 18.97 3.54
N LEU A 277 -1.66 20.13 3.35
CA LEU A 277 -3.08 20.28 3.07
C LEU A 277 -3.43 19.83 1.64
N ASN A 278 -2.42 19.69 0.79
CA ASN A 278 -2.55 19.37 -0.62
C ASN A 278 -3.24 18.00 -0.80
N ASN A 279 -4.46 18.00 -1.35
CA ASN A 279 -5.09 16.78 -1.84
C ASN A 279 -4.24 16.10 -2.91
N ASP A 280 -4.26 14.76 -2.95
CA ASP A 280 -3.64 14.00 -4.03
C ASP A 280 -4.27 14.40 -5.37
N VAL A 281 -3.49 14.35 -6.46
CA VAL A 281 -3.92 14.80 -7.81
C VAL A 281 -4.92 13.82 -8.44
N GLY A 282 -5.99 13.46 -7.72
CA GLY A 282 -7.16 12.81 -8.25
C GLY A 282 -7.92 13.81 -9.10
N GLY A 283 -7.69 13.79 -10.42
CA GLY A 283 -8.54 14.55 -11.34
C GLY A 283 -7.87 15.21 -12.55
N LYS A 284 -6.69 14.75 -12.99
CA LYS A 284 -6.25 14.99 -14.37
C LYS A 284 -6.30 13.66 -15.11
N ARG A 285 -6.71 13.68 -16.39
CA ARG A 285 -6.65 12.50 -17.27
C ARG A 285 -5.21 11.97 -17.24
N GLY A 286 -5.03 10.72 -16.80
CA GLY A 286 -3.70 10.10 -16.67
C GLY A 286 -3.00 10.25 -15.31
N ALA A 287 -3.63 10.84 -14.29
CA ALA A 287 -3.07 10.83 -12.94
C ALA A 287 -3.17 9.42 -12.31
N LYS A 288 -2.13 9.02 -11.57
CA LYS A 288 -1.90 7.65 -11.06
C LYS A 288 -2.98 7.06 -10.14
N CYS A 289 -3.97 7.84 -9.72
CA CYS A 289 -5.09 7.40 -8.87
C CYS A 289 -6.39 8.12 -9.25
N SER A 290 -6.66 8.28 -10.56
CA SER A 290 -7.89 8.88 -11.06
C SER A 290 -8.98 7.84 -11.33
N LYS A 291 -9.22 6.91 -10.40
CA LYS A 291 -10.11 5.73 -10.58
C LYS A 291 -11.47 6.11 -11.19
N PHE A 292 -11.93 7.35 -10.96
CA PHE A 292 -13.24 7.82 -11.39
C PHE A 292 -13.27 9.26 -11.94
N TYR A 293 -12.14 9.84 -12.39
CA TYR A 293 -12.14 11.23 -12.88
C TYR A 293 -13.10 11.44 -14.06
N SER A 294 -13.10 10.52 -15.02
CA SER A 294 -14.06 10.53 -16.15
C SER A 294 -15.51 10.43 -15.68
N GLN A 295 -15.77 9.79 -14.53
CA GLN A 295 -17.11 9.62 -13.99
C GLN A 295 -17.62 10.87 -13.25
N TYR A 296 -16.73 11.63 -12.59
CA TYR A 296 -17.12 12.80 -11.77
C TYR A 296 -16.87 14.15 -12.43
N GLY A 297 -15.67 14.34 -12.98
CA GLY A 297 -15.20 15.63 -13.49
C GLY A 297 -16.02 16.07 -14.69
N GLU A 298 -16.24 15.16 -15.64
CA GLU A 298 -17.02 15.41 -16.87
C GLU A 298 -18.51 15.63 -16.57
N ARG A 299 -19.05 15.00 -15.51
CA ARG A 299 -20.47 15.05 -15.15
C ARG A 299 -20.82 16.12 -14.12
N GLN A 300 -19.86 16.98 -13.74
CA GLN A 300 -20.02 18.00 -12.70
C GLN A 300 -20.59 17.42 -11.37
N LEU A 301 -20.14 16.23 -10.99
CA LEU A 301 -20.53 15.58 -9.73
C LEU A 301 -19.46 15.78 -8.64
N THR A 302 -19.86 15.70 -7.38
CA THR A 302 -18.91 15.64 -6.26
C THR A 302 -18.01 14.39 -6.34
N GLY A 303 -16.97 14.32 -5.50
CA GLY A 303 -16.01 13.21 -5.48
C GLY A 303 -16.56 11.90 -4.90
N GLY A 304 -17.79 11.90 -4.39
CA GLY A 304 -18.42 10.76 -3.74
C GLY A 304 -18.46 10.89 -2.23
N ILE A 305 -18.37 9.76 -1.52
CA ILE A 305 -18.18 9.74 -0.06
C ILE A 305 -17.04 8.78 0.30
N MET A 306 -16.31 9.10 1.37
CA MET A 306 -15.40 8.18 2.03
C MET A 306 -16.14 7.48 3.14
N CYS A 307 -16.11 6.14 3.16
CA CYS A 307 -16.72 5.34 4.21
C CYS A 307 -15.65 4.63 5.03
N VAL A 308 -15.92 4.49 6.33
CA VAL A 308 -15.15 3.62 7.22
C VAL A 308 -15.99 2.42 7.62
N TRP A 309 -15.39 1.23 7.51
CA TRP A 309 -16.03 -0.05 7.73
C TRP A 309 -15.26 -0.86 8.76
N CYS A 310 -15.99 -1.73 9.48
CA CYS A 310 -15.39 -2.82 10.23
C CYS A 310 -15.26 -4.08 9.36
N THR A 311 -14.58 -5.11 9.89
CA THR A 311 -14.44 -6.42 9.22
C THR A 311 -15.79 -7.11 8.96
N HIS A 312 -16.82 -6.81 9.73
CA HIS A 312 -18.17 -7.34 9.53
C HIS A 312 -19.02 -6.55 8.51
N SER A 313 -18.41 -5.63 7.74
CA SER A 313 -19.11 -4.74 6.81
C SER A 313 -20.15 -3.82 7.47
N ILE A 314 -19.95 -3.48 8.75
CA ILE A 314 -20.72 -2.44 9.45
C ILE A 314 -20.01 -1.11 9.23
N CYS A 315 -20.74 -0.10 8.76
CA CYS A 315 -20.21 1.24 8.56
C CYS A 315 -20.13 1.98 9.89
N TYR A 316 -18.93 2.42 10.30
CA TYR A 316 -18.81 3.30 11.47
C TYR A 316 -19.17 4.74 11.13
N GLY A 317 -18.99 5.14 9.88
CA GLY A 317 -19.21 6.51 9.45
C GLY A 317 -18.85 6.79 8.01
N PHE A 318 -19.19 7.99 7.57
CA PHE A 318 -18.83 8.49 6.25
C PHE A 318 -18.61 10.01 6.27
N HIS A 319 -17.90 10.51 5.26
CA HIS A 319 -17.99 11.93 4.91
C HIS A 319 -18.06 12.14 3.39
N CYS A 320 -18.68 13.25 2.97
CA CYS A 320 -18.74 13.62 1.56
C CYS A 320 -17.41 14.21 1.08
N ILE A 321 -16.98 13.77 -0.11
CA ILE A 321 -15.77 14.27 -0.78
C ILE A 321 -16.20 15.28 -1.86
N PRO A 322 -15.70 16.53 -1.84
CA PRO A 322 -16.19 17.57 -2.75
C PRO A 322 -15.65 17.40 -4.18
N LYS A 323 -14.39 16.98 -4.32
CA LYS A 323 -13.67 16.97 -5.62
C LYS A 323 -13.17 15.59 -6.00
N GLY A 324 -12.34 14.98 -5.17
CA GLY A 324 -11.74 13.68 -5.42
C GLY A 324 -11.10 13.14 -4.15
N GLU A 325 -11.12 11.83 -4.01
CA GLU A 325 -10.55 11.10 -2.89
C GLU A 325 -9.04 11.31 -2.81
N GLY A 326 -8.54 11.52 -1.60
CA GLY A 326 -7.11 11.52 -1.30
C GLY A 326 -6.80 11.04 0.11
N ARG A 327 -5.51 10.84 0.39
CA ARG A 327 -5.04 10.36 1.71
C ARG A 327 -5.46 11.27 2.87
N ASN A 328 -5.66 12.56 2.59
CA ASN A 328 -6.06 13.55 3.59
C ASN A 328 -7.47 13.32 4.12
N ASP A 329 -8.37 12.74 3.31
CA ASP A 329 -9.75 12.42 3.71
C ASP A 329 -9.76 11.39 4.85
N VAL A 330 -8.96 10.32 4.69
CA VAL A 330 -8.82 9.27 5.71
C VAL A 330 -8.03 9.76 6.92
N PHE A 331 -6.87 10.38 6.71
CA PHE A 331 -6.04 10.93 7.79
C PHE A 331 -6.82 11.86 8.70
N SER A 332 -7.56 12.80 8.11
CA SER A 332 -8.25 13.81 8.90
C SER A 332 -9.44 13.23 9.65
N ALA A 333 -10.16 12.25 9.07
CA ALA A 333 -11.18 11.56 9.82
C ALA A 333 -10.58 10.79 11.01
N LEU A 334 -9.45 10.09 10.83
CA LEU A 334 -8.75 9.39 11.91
C LEU A 334 -8.36 10.32 13.05
N ILE A 335 -7.71 11.45 12.75
CA ILE A 335 -7.18 12.34 13.79
C ILE A 335 -8.28 13.12 14.51
N THR A 336 -9.36 13.50 13.80
CA THR A 336 -10.41 14.37 14.36
C THR A 336 -11.52 13.64 15.08
N ARG A 337 -11.64 12.31 14.92
CA ARG A 337 -12.76 11.52 15.46
C ARG A 337 -12.36 10.48 16.51
N TRP A 338 -11.10 10.06 16.55
CA TRP A 338 -10.65 9.06 17.51
C TRP A 338 -9.57 9.58 18.45
N GLU A 339 -9.75 9.30 19.74
CA GLU A 339 -8.78 9.70 20.77
C GLU A 339 -7.42 9.04 20.58
N LYS A 340 -7.46 7.74 20.25
CA LYS A 340 -6.34 6.87 19.91
C LYS A 340 -6.52 6.33 18.50
N ALA A 341 -5.45 6.17 17.74
CA ALA A 341 -5.53 5.57 16.42
C ALA A 341 -5.93 4.08 16.48
N PRO A 342 -6.64 3.55 15.47
CA PRO A 342 -6.88 2.11 15.35
C PRO A 342 -5.58 1.33 15.35
N LYS A 343 -5.61 0.10 15.87
CA LYS A 343 -4.44 -0.81 15.79
C LYS A 343 -4.07 -1.07 14.34
N ARG A 344 -5.07 -1.21 13.45
CA ARG A 344 -4.87 -1.40 12.01
C ARG A 344 -5.75 -0.49 11.18
N VAL A 345 -5.14 0.15 10.18
CA VAL A 345 -5.83 0.94 9.18
C VAL A 345 -5.59 0.30 7.82
N ILE A 346 -6.67 -0.20 7.21
CA ILE A 346 -6.66 -0.85 5.91
C ILE A 346 -7.17 0.16 4.89
N HIS A 347 -6.24 0.70 4.09
CA HIS A 347 -6.50 1.69 3.06
C HIS A 347 -5.31 1.67 2.07
N GLY A 348 -5.31 2.48 1.01
CA GLY A 348 -4.15 2.60 0.11
C GLY A 348 -2.85 3.05 0.81
N ALA A 349 -1.89 3.61 0.07
CA ALA A 349 -0.58 4.02 0.61
C ALA A 349 -0.65 5.21 1.61
N LEU A 350 -1.18 4.96 2.81
CA LEU A 350 -1.52 5.94 3.84
C LEU A 350 -0.44 6.04 4.93
N GLY A 351 0.28 4.96 5.23
CA GLY A 351 1.24 4.90 6.34
C GLY A 351 2.23 6.07 6.37
N PRO A 352 3.02 6.30 5.30
CA PRO A 352 3.93 7.44 5.28
C PRO A 352 3.24 8.80 5.37
N TYR A 353 2.02 8.93 4.84
CA TYR A 353 1.26 10.17 4.93
C TYR A 353 0.91 10.47 6.38
N CYS A 354 0.44 9.46 7.13
CA CYS A 354 0.12 9.57 8.54
C CYS A 354 1.35 9.76 9.42
N MET A 355 2.40 8.94 9.27
CA MET A 355 3.60 8.98 10.12
C MET A 355 4.42 10.27 9.96
N THR A 356 4.39 10.90 8.79
CA THR A 356 5.08 12.20 8.59
C THR A 356 4.37 13.38 9.24
N ARG A 357 3.12 13.19 9.68
CA ARG A 357 2.26 14.22 10.27
C ARG A 357 2.07 13.98 11.76
N GLU A 358 1.56 12.80 12.11
CA GLU A 358 1.17 12.44 13.47
C GLU A 358 1.86 11.14 13.94
N PRO A 359 3.21 11.13 13.98
CA PRO A 359 3.97 9.93 14.32
C PRO A 359 3.64 9.39 15.71
N ALA A 360 3.37 10.28 16.69
CA ALA A 360 3.04 9.86 18.04
C ALA A 360 1.65 9.19 18.12
N PHE A 361 0.64 9.76 17.44
CA PHE A 361 -0.71 9.21 17.40
C PHE A 361 -0.76 7.86 16.68
N PHE A 362 0.02 7.70 15.60
CA PHE A 362 0.06 6.49 14.79
C PHE A 362 1.21 5.52 15.15
N ALA A 363 1.96 5.77 16.24
CA ALA A 363 3.12 4.97 16.61
C ALA A 363 2.80 3.48 16.81
N GLU A 364 1.57 3.15 17.18
CA GLU A 364 1.09 1.78 17.39
C GLU A 364 0.17 1.27 16.26
N THR A 365 0.04 2.03 15.17
CA THR A 365 -0.86 1.71 14.06
C THR A 365 -0.14 1.02 12.93
N GLN A 366 -0.63 -0.16 12.57
CA GLN A 366 -0.22 -0.87 11.36
C GLN A 366 -1.06 -0.40 10.16
N PHE A 367 -0.41 0.08 9.11
CA PHE A 367 -1.07 0.46 7.85
C PHE A 367 -0.94 -0.65 6.82
N LEU A 368 -2.07 -1.13 6.32
CA LEU A 368 -2.14 -2.22 5.36
C LEU A 368 -2.97 -1.81 4.15
N ILE A 369 -2.65 -2.36 2.99
CA ILE A 369 -3.36 -2.17 1.74
C ILE A 369 -4.17 -3.43 1.49
N ASP A 370 -5.45 -3.22 1.21
CA ASP A 370 -6.38 -4.27 0.84
C ASP A 370 -5.95 -5.03 -0.44
N ASP A 371 -6.25 -6.32 -0.47
CA ASP A 371 -5.85 -7.26 -1.51
C ASP A 371 -6.45 -6.90 -2.88
N PHE A 372 -7.70 -6.45 -2.92
CA PHE A 372 -8.33 -6.04 -4.18
C PHE A 372 -7.68 -4.79 -4.77
N HIS A 373 -7.20 -3.90 -3.90
CA HIS A 373 -6.48 -2.70 -4.29
C HIS A 373 -5.03 -2.97 -4.68
N SER A 374 -4.41 -4.06 -4.20
CA SER A 374 -3.01 -4.39 -4.45
C SER A 374 -2.64 -4.50 -5.94
N VAL A 375 -3.57 -4.98 -6.79
CA VAL A 375 -3.34 -5.17 -8.25
C VAL A 375 -3.01 -3.85 -8.96
N GLY A 376 -3.59 -2.73 -8.52
CA GLY A 376 -3.31 -1.40 -9.07
C GLY A 376 -2.02 -0.75 -8.53
N HIS A 377 -1.43 -1.31 -7.46
CA HIS A 377 -0.38 -0.68 -6.68
C HIS A 377 1.01 -1.24 -7.00
N THR A 378 1.42 -1.17 -8.28
CA THR A 378 2.75 -1.62 -8.76
C THR A 378 3.95 -0.91 -8.12
N LYS A 379 3.72 0.20 -7.42
CA LYS A 379 4.79 0.99 -6.75
C LYS A 379 4.93 0.68 -5.27
N CYS A 380 3.85 0.26 -4.63
CA CYS A 380 3.87 -0.06 -3.21
C CYS A 380 4.76 -1.28 -2.97
N ALA A 381 5.36 -1.33 -1.78
CA ALA A 381 6.10 -2.49 -1.36
C ALA A 381 5.12 -3.61 -1.00
N PRO A 382 5.46 -4.89 -1.26
CA PRO A 382 4.70 -6.01 -0.73
C PRO A 382 4.51 -5.98 0.79
N ALA A 383 5.44 -5.34 1.52
CA ALA A 383 5.34 -5.11 2.97
C ALA A 383 4.06 -4.36 3.39
N ALA A 384 3.45 -3.59 2.48
CA ALA A 384 2.23 -2.85 2.73
C ALA A 384 0.96 -3.71 2.52
N PHE A 385 1.05 -4.87 1.87
CA PHE A 385 -0.12 -5.62 1.42
C PHE A 385 -0.62 -6.57 2.50
N LEU A 386 -1.92 -6.54 2.79
CA LEU A 386 -2.53 -7.43 3.78
C LEU A 386 -2.23 -8.90 3.47
N LYS A 387 -2.34 -9.34 2.21
CA LYS A 387 -1.96 -10.69 1.76
C LYS A 387 -0.57 -11.13 2.22
N THR A 388 0.41 -10.24 2.15
CA THR A 388 1.79 -10.55 2.57
C THR A 388 1.86 -10.80 4.08
N HIS A 389 1.09 -10.07 4.87
CA HIS A 389 0.98 -10.31 6.31
C HIS A 389 0.17 -11.58 6.63
N CYS A 390 -0.90 -11.88 5.88
CA CYS A 390 -1.69 -13.11 6.07
C CYS A 390 -0.85 -14.39 5.87
N ASN A 391 0.17 -14.36 5.02
CA ASN A 391 1.06 -15.49 4.79
C ASN A 391 1.93 -15.84 6.01
N VAL A 392 2.20 -14.86 6.89
CA VAL A 392 3.03 -15.06 8.09
C VAL A 392 2.20 -15.07 9.38
N ASP A 393 1.07 -14.38 9.40
CA ASP A 393 0.11 -14.37 10.49
C ASP A 393 -1.29 -14.73 9.96
N PRO A 394 -1.65 -16.03 10.02
CA PRO A 394 -2.97 -16.50 9.57
C PRO A 394 -4.14 -15.81 10.28
N ARG A 395 -3.93 -15.22 11.48
CA ARG A 395 -5.00 -14.49 12.18
C ARG A 395 -5.47 -13.26 11.40
N LEU A 396 -4.62 -12.71 10.53
CA LEU A 396 -4.98 -11.58 9.68
C LEU A 396 -5.86 -12.01 8.51
N SER A 397 -5.90 -13.30 8.15
CA SER A 397 -6.81 -13.80 7.11
C SER A 397 -8.30 -13.68 7.50
N TYR A 398 -8.60 -13.61 8.80
CA TYR A 398 -9.95 -13.33 9.31
C TYR A 398 -10.38 -11.86 9.13
N ILE A 399 -9.45 -10.98 8.77
CA ILE A 399 -9.78 -9.60 8.41
C ILE A 399 -10.40 -9.63 7.02
N ASN A 400 -11.72 -9.48 6.97
CA ASN A 400 -12.42 -9.27 5.72
C ASN A 400 -12.12 -7.88 5.14
N SER A 401 -11.02 -7.75 4.41
CA SER A 401 -10.62 -6.51 3.75
C SER A 401 -11.57 -6.10 2.63
N SER A 402 -12.36 -7.04 2.10
CA SER A 402 -13.42 -6.79 1.12
C SER A 402 -14.66 -6.09 1.69
N ALA A 403 -14.72 -5.84 3.01
CA ALA A 403 -15.85 -5.17 3.65
C ALA A 403 -16.13 -3.79 3.03
N GLY A 404 -15.08 -3.05 2.63
CA GLY A 404 -15.19 -1.78 1.91
C GLY A 404 -15.89 -1.95 0.56
N GLU A 405 -15.41 -2.86 -0.28
CA GLU A 405 -15.98 -3.14 -1.60
C GLU A 405 -17.44 -3.66 -1.50
N CYS A 406 -17.70 -4.57 -0.56
CA CYS A 406 -19.05 -5.08 -0.29
C CYS A 406 -20.01 -3.98 0.15
N GLY A 407 -19.58 -3.11 1.06
CA GLY A 407 -20.34 -1.94 1.51
C GLY A 407 -20.59 -0.95 0.37
N ASN A 408 -19.58 -0.72 -0.46
CA ASN A 408 -19.62 0.18 -1.60
C ASN A 408 -20.54 -0.32 -2.72
N SER A 409 -20.57 -1.63 -2.97
CA SER A 409 -21.55 -2.28 -3.85
C SER A 409 -22.98 -2.05 -3.35
N GLY A 410 -23.19 -2.14 -2.04
CA GLY A 410 -24.46 -1.77 -1.39
C GLY A 410 -24.85 -0.31 -1.67
N LEU A 411 -23.93 0.62 -1.45
CA LEU A 411 -24.13 2.06 -1.72
C LEU A 411 -24.36 2.36 -3.21
N GLY A 412 -23.84 1.52 -4.11
CA GLY A 412 -24.12 1.57 -5.54
C GLY A 412 -25.61 1.58 -5.88
N ARG A 413 -26.45 0.93 -5.06
CA ARG A 413 -27.91 0.84 -5.24
C ARG A 413 -28.63 2.18 -5.12
N ILE A 414 -28.09 3.10 -4.32
CA ILE A 414 -28.67 4.43 -4.11
C ILE A 414 -27.99 5.54 -4.92
N ARG A 415 -26.94 5.20 -5.69
CA ARG A 415 -26.12 6.15 -6.47
C ARG A 415 -26.94 7.04 -7.38
N LYS A 416 -27.87 6.46 -8.15
CA LYS A 416 -28.69 7.22 -9.10
C LYS A 416 -29.60 8.20 -8.36
N SER A 417 -30.28 7.75 -7.31
CA SER A 417 -31.14 8.61 -6.48
C SER A 417 -30.38 9.78 -5.88
N VAL A 418 -29.22 9.51 -5.25
CA VAL A 418 -28.39 10.56 -4.63
C VAL A 418 -27.92 11.60 -5.65
N SER A 419 -27.65 11.20 -6.89
CA SER A 419 -27.15 12.14 -7.92
C SER A 419 -28.10 13.29 -8.29
N TYR A 420 -29.40 13.12 -8.03
CA TYR A 420 -30.43 14.14 -8.25
C TYR A 420 -30.81 14.92 -6.99
N MET A 421 -30.21 14.61 -5.84
CA MET A 421 -30.54 15.24 -4.57
C MET A 421 -29.71 16.52 -4.32
N SER A 422 -30.27 17.43 -3.54
CA SER A 422 -29.47 18.50 -2.92
C SER A 422 -28.55 17.93 -1.85
N GLN A 423 -27.48 18.65 -1.49
CA GLN A 423 -26.49 18.22 -0.49
C GLN A 423 -27.14 17.67 0.80
N LYS A 424 -28.03 18.45 1.43
CA LYS A 424 -28.69 18.04 2.68
C LYS A 424 -29.49 16.75 2.52
N ARG A 425 -30.23 16.59 1.41
CA ARG A 425 -31.03 15.39 1.13
C ARG A 425 -30.14 14.19 0.84
N ALA A 426 -29.08 14.37 0.05
CA ALA A 426 -28.08 13.33 -0.23
C ALA A 426 -27.46 12.80 1.08
N ILE A 427 -26.98 13.70 1.95
CA ILE A 427 -26.38 13.36 3.24
C ILE A 427 -27.36 12.59 4.13
N LEU A 428 -28.60 13.07 4.27
CA LEU A 428 -29.65 12.41 5.06
C LEU A 428 -29.96 11.01 4.51
N TYR A 429 -30.16 10.90 3.19
CA TYR A 429 -30.50 9.64 2.54
C TYR A 429 -29.38 8.60 2.68
N SER A 430 -28.12 9.01 2.51
CA SER A 430 -26.95 8.17 2.74
C SER A 430 -26.89 7.65 4.19
N ARG A 431 -27.12 8.52 5.19
CA ARG A 431 -27.14 8.09 6.60
C ARG A 431 -28.24 7.07 6.86
N VAL A 432 -29.46 7.32 6.38
CA VAL A 432 -30.60 6.39 6.57
C VAL A 432 -30.30 5.03 5.95
N PHE A 433 -29.79 5.03 4.71
CA PHE A 433 -29.39 3.79 4.02
C PHE A 433 -28.34 3.01 4.83
N LEU A 434 -27.27 3.66 5.27
CA LEU A 434 -26.22 3.02 6.07
C LEU A 434 -26.73 2.54 7.43
N CYS A 435 -27.68 3.23 8.05
CA CYS A 435 -28.31 2.75 9.29
C CYS A 435 -29.11 1.46 9.06
N ILE A 436 -29.88 1.37 7.98
CA ILE A 436 -30.60 0.16 7.61
C ILE A 436 -29.61 -0.97 7.28
N TRP A 437 -28.59 -0.68 6.48
CA TRP A 437 -27.51 -1.63 6.17
C TRP A 437 -26.88 -2.22 7.43
N ASN A 438 -26.48 -1.36 8.36
CA ASN A 438 -25.87 -1.78 9.61
C ASN A 438 -26.80 -2.66 10.45
N ARG A 439 -28.08 -2.31 10.57
CA ARG A 439 -29.06 -3.13 11.30
C ARG A 439 -29.20 -4.53 10.70
N LEU A 440 -29.29 -4.61 9.37
CA LEU A 440 -29.38 -5.90 8.67
C LEU A 440 -28.09 -6.73 8.84
N ARG A 441 -26.91 -6.08 8.83
CA ARG A 441 -25.64 -6.77 9.09
C ARG A 441 -25.55 -7.30 10.51
N ILE A 442 -25.93 -6.49 11.50
CA ILE A 442 -25.95 -6.88 12.92
C ILE A 442 -26.92 -8.05 13.15
N GLN A 443 -28.12 -8.00 12.58
CA GLN A 443 -29.09 -9.10 12.68
C GLN A 443 -28.52 -10.42 12.14
N LYS A 444 -27.80 -10.37 11.01
CA LYS A 444 -27.14 -11.55 10.43
C LYS A 444 -25.97 -12.10 11.25
N LEU A 445 -25.35 -11.28 12.10
CA LEU A 445 -24.26 -11.73 12.99
C LEU A 445 -24.81 -12.35 14.28
N ASN A 446 -26.05 -12.03 14.63
CA ASN A 446 -26.74 -12.55 15.82
C ASN A 446 -27.54 -13.83 15.53
N GLN A 447 -27.63 -14.23 14.25
CA GLN A 447 -28.18 -15.51 13.79
C GLN A 447 -27.03 -16.49 13.61
#